data_AF-A0A8I1NXP0-F1
#
_entry.id   AF-A0A8I1NXP0-F1
#
_cell.length_a   1.000
_cell.length_b   1.000
_cell.length_c   1.000
_cell.angle_alpha   90.00
_cell.angle_beta   90.00
_cell.angle_gamma   90.00
#
_symmetry.space_group_name_H-M   'P 1'
#
loop_
_entity.id
_entity.type
_entity.pdbx_description
1 polymer ?
#
loop_
_entity_poly.entity_id
_entity_poly.type
_entity_poly.pdbx_seq_one_letter_code
_entity_poly.pdbx_strand_id
1 'polypeptide(L)' 'MNHSDNEVHSLVAAQIAKAKLLTIQIEFATKRLAQLMDELHGQECRYMISHDVDAEVVCISPGMQRGGSSRG' A
#
# COMPACT_ATOMS: atom_id res chain seq x y z
N MET A 1 -40.31 -17.10 13.88
CA MET A 1 -39.27 -16.51 13.01
C MET A 1 -37.95 -16.68 13.74
N ASN A 2 -37.03 -17.41 13.13
CA ASN A 2 -35.90 -18.07 13.80
C ASN A 2 -34.82 -17.06 14.19
N HIS A 3 -34.45 -17.03 15.48
CA HIS A 3 -33.37 -16.19 16.01
C HIS A 3 -32.04 -16.39 15.28
N SER A 4 -31.78 -17.59 14.76
CA SER A 4 -30.58 -17.94 13.97
C SER A 4 -30.45 -17.14 12.68
N ASP A 5 -31.56 -16.86 12.00
CA ASP A 5 -31.55 -16.19 10.70
C ASP A 5 -31.14 -14.71 10.88
N ASN A 6 -31.62 -14.08 11.96
CA ASN A 6 -31.24 -12.71 12.31
C ASN A 6 -29.76 -12.56 12.67
N GLU A 7 -29.17 -13.54 13.37
CA GLU A 7 -27.73 -13.51 13.72
C GLU A 7 -26.85 -13.61 12.49
N VAL A 8 -27.18 -14.51 11.55
CA VAL A 8 -26.45 -14.64 10.28
C VAL A 8 -26.56 -13.35 9.45
N HIS A 9 -27.74 -12.75 9.38
CA HIS A 9 -27.92 -11.47 8.68
C HIS A 9 -27.09 -10.33 9.31
N SER A 10 -27.04 -10.24 10.64
CA SER A 10 -26.21 -9.25 11.33
C SER A 10 -24.71 -9.45 11.06
N LEU A 11 -24.24 -10.70 11.06
CA LEU A 11 -22.85 -11.03 10.73
C LEU A 11 -22.51 -10.64 9.28
N VAL A 12 -23.37 -10.98 8.32
CA VAL A 12 -23.19 -10.61 6.91
C VAL A 12 -23.14 -9.09 6.75
N ALA A 13 -24.06 -8.35 7.39
CA ALA A 13 -24.05 -6.89 7.34
C ALA A 13 -22.77 -6.29 7.91
N ALA A 14 -22.26 -6.83 9.03
CA ALA A 14 -21.00 -6.38 9.63
C ALA A 14 -19.79 -6.63 8.72
N GLN A 15 -19.73 -7.78 8.03
CA GLN A 15 -18.64 -8.06 7.08
C GLN A 15 -18.72 -7.17 5.85
N ILE A 16 -19.92 -6.88 5.34
CA ILE A 16 -20.12 -5.92 4.24
C ILE A 16 -19.65 -4.53 4.66
N ALA A 17 -20.00 -4.06 5.85
CA ALA A 17 -19.56 -2.77 6.37
C ALA A 17 -18.03 -2.72 6.50
N LYS A 18 -17.41 -3.79 7.04
CA LYS A 18 -15.95 -3.90 7.15
C LYS A 18 -15.26 -3.88 5.80
N ALA A 19 -15.76 -4.63 4.81
CA ALA A 19 -15.21 -4.64 3.47
C ALA A 19 -15.28 -3.25 2.82
N LYS A 20 -16.41 -2.54 2.95
CA LYS A 20 -16.57 -1.17 2.45
C LYS A 20 -15.57 -0.20 3.07
N LEU A 21 -15.36 -0.28 4.39
CA LEU A 21 -14.38 0.56 5.08
C LEU A 21 -12.95 0.28 4.60
N LEU A 22 -12.60 -0.99 4.42
CA LEU A 22 -11.29 -1.38 3.87
C LEU A 22 -11.10 -0.83 2.44
N THR A 23 -12.12 -0.91 1.59
CA THR A 23 -12.06 -0.33 0.24
C THR A 23 -11.76 1.16 0.27
N ILE A 24 -12.45 1.93 1.11
CA ILE A 24 -12.22 3.38 1.26
C ILE A 24 -10.78 3.66 1.73
N GLN A 25 -10.27 2.88 2.68
CA GLN A 25 -8.90 3.02 3.18
C GLN A 25 -7.86 2.74 2.08
N ILE A 26 -8.08 1.70 1.26
CA ILE A 26 -7.22 1.37 0.11
C ILE A 26 -7.24 2.50 -0.93
N GLU A 27 -8.42 3.03 -1.27
CA GLU A 27 -8.53 4.15 -2.21
C GLU A 27 -7.78 5.40 -1.73
N PHE A 28 -7.85 5.70 -0.44
CA PHE A 28 -7.09 6.82 0.13
C PHE A 28 -5.59 6.57 0.10
N ALA A 29 -5.15 5.38 0.52
CA ALA A 29 -3.74 5.00 0.52
C ALA A 29 -3.13 5.03 -0.89
N THR A 30 -3.86 4.54 -1.89
CA THR A 30 -3.42 4.55 -3.30
C THR A 30 -3.32 5.96 -3.86
N LYS A 31 -4.27 6.85 -3.58
CA LYS A 31 -4.16 8.27 -3.96
C LYS A 31 -2.94 8.94 -3.32
N ARG A 32 -2.67 8.68 -2.04
CA ARG A 32 -1.51 9.24 -1.36
C ARG A 32 -0.21 8.69 -1.94
N LEU A 33 -0.16 7.39 -2.26
CA LEU A 33 0.99 6.78 -2.91
C LEU A 33 1.27 7.41 -4.27
N ALA A 34 0.25 7.63 -5.10
CA ALA A 34 0.40 8.30 -6.39
C ALA A 34 1.01 9.70 -6.26
N GLN A 35 0.51 10.52 -5.32
CA GLN A 35 1.08 11.84 -5.04
C GLN A 35 2.56 11.78 -4.62
N LEU A 36 2.92 10.83 -3.77
CA LEU A 36 4.30 10.65 -3.34
C LEU A 36 5.20 10.19 -4.49
N MET A 37 4.69 9.33 -5.39
CA MET A 37 5.42 8.93 -6.59
C MET A 37 5.61 10.08 -7.58
N ASP A 38 4.63 10.99 -7.68
CA ASP A 38 4.75 12.23 -8.45
C ASP A 38 5.79 13.18 -7.83
N GLU A 39 5.85 13.30 -6.50
CA GLU A 39 6.89 14.07 -5.78
C GLU A 39 8.29 13.49 -6.01
N LEU A 40 8.41 12.16 -6.13
CA LEU A 40 9.64 11.46 -6.46
C LEU A 40 9.97 11.49 -7.96
N HIS A 41 9.09 12.00 -8.82
CA HIS A 41 9.29 12.02 -10.27
C HIS A 41 10.55 12.82 -10.64
N GLY A 42 11.51 12.16 -11.29
CA GLY A 42 12.81 12.73 -11.65
C GLY A 42 13.92 12.50 -10.63
N GLN A 43 13.62 11.91 -9.46
CA GLN A 43 14.63 11.38 -8.54
C GLN A 43 14.88 9.91 -8.86
N GLU A 44 16.14 9.54 -9.14
CA GLU A 44 16.48 8.11 -9.16
C GLU A 44 16.32 7.58 -7.73
N CYS A 45 15.43 6.60 -7.54
CA CYS A 45 15.23 5.92 -6.27
C CYS A 45 15.43 4.42 -6.49
N ARG A 46 16.07 3.74 -5.54
CA ARG A 46 16.15 2.28 -5.50
C ARG A 46 15.21 1.74 -4.45
N TYR A 47 14.41 0.77 -4.86
CA TYR A 47 13.47 0.05 -4.00
C TYR A 47 14.01 -1.35 -3.76
N MET A 48 14.05 -1.75 -2.49
CA MET A 48 14.33 -3.13 -2.10
C MET A 48 13.18 -3.60 -1.22
N ILE A 49 12.54 -4.69 -1.64
CA ILE A 49 11.47 -5.34 -0.90
C ILE A 49 12.10 -6.56 -0.23
N SER A 50 12.02 -6.62 1.09
CA SER A 50 12.42 -7.78 1.88
C SER A 50 11.18 -8.39 2.51
N HIS A 51 11.03 -9.70 2.34
CA HIS A 51 10.01 -10.48 3.04
C HIS A 51 10.68 -11.17 4.22
N ASP A 52 10.40 -10.70 5.42
CA ASP A 52 10.68 -11.45 6.65
C ASP A 52 9.37 -12.16 7.07
N VAL A 53 9.49 -13.23 7.87
CA VAL A 53 8.43 -14.21 8.15
C VAL A 53 7.10 -13.58 8.59
N ASP A 54 7.14 -12.38 9.17
CA ASP A 54 5.97 -11.64 9.67
C ASP A 54 5.84 -10.20 9.12
N ALA A 55 6.72 -9.75 8.21
CA ALA A 55 6.71 -8.37 7.72
C ALA A 55 7.27 -8.20 6.31
N GLU A 56 6.60 -7.36 5.52
CA GLU A 56 7.13 -6.84 4.26
C GLU A 56 7.76 -5.46 4.54
N VAL A 57 9.08 -5.37 4.35
CA VAL A 57 9.84 -4.14 4.57
C VAL A 57 10.25 -3.57 3.21
N VAL A 58 9.87 -2.32 2.97
CA VAL A 58 10.27 -1.57 1.77
C VAL A 58 11.35 -0.56 2.16
N CYS A 59 12.57 -0.79 1.65
CA CYS A 59 13.67 0.15 1.79
C CYS A 59 13.75 1.04 0.56
N ILE A 60 13.70 2.37 0.76
CA ILE A 60 13.87 3.38 -0.29
C ILE A 60 15.22 4.07 -0.06
N SER A 61 16.09 4.05 -1.06
CA SER A 61 17.37 4.77 -1.03
C SER A 61 17.52 5.68 -2.25
N PRO A 62 18.15 6.86 -2.10
CA PRO A 62 18.50 7.69 -3.25
C PRO A 62 19.38 6.89 -4.22
N GLY A 63 19.01 6.91 -5.50
CA GLY A 63 19.87 6.47 -6.57
C GLY A 63 21.06 7.40 -6.67
N MET A 64 22.27 6.87 -6.46
CA MET A 64 23.47 7.61 -6.81
C MET A 64 23.42 7.92 -8.31
N GLN A 65 23.38 9.22 -8.68
CA GLN A 65 23.77 9.65 -10.01
C GLN A 65 25.11 8.96 -10.31
N ARG A 66 25.15 8.11 -11.35
CA ARG A 66 26.42 7.62 -11.89
C ARG A 66 27.24 8.86 -12.22
N GLY A 67 28.21 9.18 -11.35
CA GLY A 67 29.17 10.23 -11.59
C GLY A 67 29.75 9.99 -12.97
N GLY A 68 29.57 10.98 -13.87
CA GLY A 68 30.25 10.99 -15.15
C GLY A 68 31.73 10.81 -14.89
N SER A 69 32.29 9.70 -15.36
CA SER A 69 33.73 9.53 -15.41
C SER A 69 34.25 10.52 -16.45
N SER A 70 34.72 11.66 -15.99
CA SER A 70 35.64 12.55 -16.70
C SER A 70 36.99 11.85 -16.85
N ARG A 71 37.03 10.83 -17.73
CA ARG A 71 38.25 10.22 -18.23
C ARG A 71 38.09 9.96 -19.73
N GLY A 72 38.77 10.78 -20.54
CA GLY A 72 39.09 10.52 -21.94
C GLY A 72 38.53 11.56 -22.87
#